data_AF-A0A955RWQ9-F1
#
_entry.id   AF-A0A955RWQ9-F1
#
_cell.length_a   1.000
_cell.length_b   1.000
_cell.length_c   1.000
_cell.angle_alpha   90.00
_cell.angle_beta   90.00
_cell.angle_gamma   90.00
#
_symmetry.space_group_name_H-M   'P 1'
#
loop_
_entity.id
_entity.type
_entity.pdbx_description
1 polymer ?
#
loop_
_entity_poly.entity_id
_entity_poly.type
_entity_poly.pdbx_seq_one_letter_code
_entity_poly.pdbx_strand_id
1 'polypeptide(L)'
;KATLVGVPYEKMLVTELQAEPWGPGINSELSRSEKDNTMSREQFIDTINYAQKSGFQDLYFWGAEWWLFEKEVLDEPFYWDTAKALFQGEDN
;
A
#
# COMPACT_ATOMS: atom_id res chain seq x y z
N LYS A 1 -6.20 -17.20 12.41
CA LYS A 1 -5.93 -18.58 11.91
C LYS A 1 -4.50 -19.06 12.20
N ALA A 2 -3.47 -18.20 12.15
CA ALA A 2 -2.08 -18.60 12.42
C ALA A 2 -1.81 -19.13 13.85
N THR A 3 -2.44 -18.54 14.87
CA THR A 3 -2.33 -18.99 16.27
C THR A 3 -2.81 -20.43 16.49
N LEU A 4 -3.73 -20.92 15.64
CA LEU A 4 -4.28 -22.27 15.72
C LEU A 4 -3.35 -23.34 15.13
N VAL A 5 -2.39 -22.94 14.29
CA VAL A 5 -1.45 -23.86 13.62
C VAL A 5 -0.01 -23.76 14.17
N GLY A 6 0.20 -22.96 15.22
CA GLY A 6 1.49 -22.87 15.91
C GLY A 6 2.61 -22.19 15.12
N VAL A 7 2.28 -21.42 14.07
CA VAL A 7 3.27 -20.64 13.32
C VAL A 7 3.58 -19.36 14.11
N PRO A 8 4.86 -19.13 14.49
CA PRO A 8 5.26 -17.89 15.15
C PRO A 8 4.97 -16.68 14.27
N TYR A 9 4.51 -15.60 14.87
CA TYR A 9 4.11 -14.38 14.15
C TYR A 9 5.29 -13.73 13.42
N GLU A 10 6.50 -13.90 13.96
CA GLU A 10 7.78 -13.43 13.44
C GLU A 10 8.18 -14.14 12.13
N LYS A 11 7.50 -15.23 11.77
CA LYS A 11 7.70 -15.95 10.51
C LYS A 11 6.61 -15.64 9.48
N MET A 12 5.70 -14.73 9.79
CA MET A 12 4.63 -14.33 8.91
C MET A 12 5.04 -13.07 8.14
N LEU A 13 4.83 -13.13 6.83
CA LEU A 13 5.18 -12.08 5.90
C LEU A 13 3.96 -11.77 5.03
N VAL A 14 3.71 -10.47 4.82
CA VAL A 14 2.62 -9.98 3.97
C VAL A 14 3.21 -9.64 2.62
N THR A 15 2.90 -10.44 1.60
CA THR A 15 3.48 -10.27 0.27
C THR A 15 2.70 -9.30 -0.62
N GLU A 16 1.43 -9.05 -0.30
CA GLU A 16 0.53 -8.19 -1.09
C GLU A 16 -0.33 -7.33 -0.17
N LEU A 17 0.29 -6.30 0.43
CA LEU A 17 -0.46 -5.25 1.11
C LEU A 17 -1.01 -4.29 0.04
N GLN A 18 -2.33 -4.28 -0.10
CA GLN A 18 -3.00 -3.43 -1.09
C GLN A 18 -2.62 -1.97 -0.91
N ALA A 19 -2.13 -1.34 -1.97
CA ALA A 19 -1.76 0.07 -1.98
C ALA A 19 -2.06 0.76 -3.31
N GLU A 20 -2.98 0.19 -4.09
CA GLU A 20 -3.52 0.75 -5.31
C GLU A 20 -5.06 0.60 -5.32
N PRO A 21 -5.77 1.40 -6.11
CA PRO A 21 -7.20 1.25 -6.27
C PRO A 21 -7.53 -0.08 -6.96
N TRP A 22 -8.59 -0.72 -6.50
CA TRP A 22 -9.24 -1.84 -7.18
C TRP A 22 -10.64 -1.44 -7.57
N GLY A 23 -10.96 -1.61 -8.84
CA GLY A 23 -12.23 -1.18 -9.43
C GLY A 23 -12.67 -2.08 -10.58
N PRO A 24 -13.75 -1.70 -11.28
CA PRO A 24 -14.30 -2.49 -12.39
C PRO A 24 -13.44 -2.50 -13.66
N GLY A 25 -12.36 -1.72 -13.70
CA GLY A 25 -11.45 -1.58 -14.83
C GLY A 25 -10.00 -1.38 -14.39
N ILE A 26 -9.11 -1.20 -15.36
CA ILE A 26 -7.68 -0.96 -15.10
C ILE A 26 -7.47 0.43 -14.49
N ASN A 27 -6.44 0.58 -13.66
CA ASN A 27 -6.22 1.80 -12.86
C ASN A 27 -6.10 3.08 -13.70
N SER A 28 -5.64 3.00 -14.95
CA SER A 28 -5.55 4.14 -15.87
C SER A 28 -6.90 4.60 -16.42
N GLU A 29 -7.94 3.76 -16.39
CA GLU A 29 -9.28 4.05 -16.89
C GLU A 29 -10.26 4.47 -15.78
N LEU A 30 -9.93 4.18 -14.52
CA LEU A 30 -10.77 4.56 -13.38
C LEU A 30 -10.81 6.08 -13.19
N SER A 31 -12.00 6.62 -12.99
CA SER A 31 -12.17 7.99 -12.54
C SER A 31 -11.62 8.18 -11.12
N ARG A 32 -11.33 9.42 -10.74
CA ARG A 32 -10.86 9.74 -9.38
C ARG A 32 -11.82 9.22 -8.30
N SER A 33 -13.13 9.39 -8.51
CA SER A 33 -14.15 8.87 -7.58
C SER A 33 -14.16 7.35 -7.49
N GLU A 34 -13.88 6.63 -8.57
CA GLU A 34 -13.78 5.18 -8.53
C GLU A 34 -12.52 4.70 -7.82
N LYS A 35 -11.38 5.38 -8.06
CA LYS A 35 -10.13 5.12 -7.34
C LYS A 35 -10.29 5.35 -5.85
N ASP A 36 -10.91 6.47 -5.46
CA ASP A 36 -11.09 6.87 -4.07
C ASP A 36 -12.06 5.97 -3.29
N ASN A 37 -12.80 5.06 -3.94
CA ASN A 37 -13.64 4.08 -3.24
C ASN A 37 -12.79 3.03 -2.49
N THR A 38 -11.63 2.66 -3.05
CA THR A 38 -10.79 1.58 -2.52
C THR A 38 -9.37 2.03 -2.19
N MET A 39 -8.92 3.16 -2.72
CA MET A 39 -7.60 3.73 -2.43
C MET A 39 -7.57 5.26 -2.47
N SER A 40 -8.42 5.89 -1.66
CA SER A 40 -8.27 7.31 -1.35
C SER A 40 -6.95 7.60 -0.66
N ARG A 41 -6.55 8.87 -0.61
CA ARG A 41 -5.35 9.30 0.12
C ARG A 41 -5.41 8.91 1.61
N GLU A 42 -6.58 9.02 2.22
CA GLU A 42 -6.83 8.62 3.61
C GLU A 42 -6.72 7.10 3.77
N GLN A 43 -7.38 6.33 2.90
CA GLN A 43 -7.31 4.87 2.93
C GLN A 43 -5.88 4.35 2.78
N PHE A 44 -5.07 4.99 1.92
CA PHE A 44 -3.66 4.64 1.75
C PHE A 44 -2.85 4.83 3.03
N ILE A 45 -2.99 6.01 3.67
CA ILE A 45 -2.33 6.31 4.94
C ILE A 45 -2.81 5.37 6.05
N ASP A 46 -4.10 5.10 6.13
CA ASP A 46 -4.69 4.19 7.12
C ASP A 46 -4.19 2.76 6.92
N THR A 47 -4.02 2.32 5.67
CA THR A 47 -3.49 1.00 5.35
C THR A 47 -2.05 0.86 5.83
N ILE A 48 -1.21 1.86 5.58
CA ILE A 48 0.18 1.90 6.07
C ILE A 48 0.19 1.86 7.60
N ASN A 49 -0.57 2.75 8.25
CA ASN A 49 -0.64 2.85 9.70
C ASN A 49 -1.13 1.56 10.35
N TYR A 50 -2.13 0.90 9.75
CA TYR A 50 -2.67 -0.35 10.24
C TYR A 50 -1.65 -1.48 10.09
N ALA A 51 -0.99 -1.58 8.95
CA ALA A 51 0.04 -2.59 8.70
C ALA A 51 1.24 -2.43 9.64
N GLN A 52 1.70 -1.20 9.89
CA GLN A 52 2.77 -0.94 10.87
C GLN A 52 2.37 -1.36 12.30
N LYS A 53 1.09 -1.18 12.67
CA LYS A 53 0.56 -1.55 13.99
C LYS A 53 0.27 -3.04 14.14
N SER A 54 0.15 -3.80 13.05
CA SER A 54 -0.14 -5.22 13.14
C SER A 54 1.02 -5.99 13.77
N GLY A 55 2.26 -5.50 13.64
CA GLY A 55 3.46 -6.13 14.18
C GLY A 55 4.11 -7.16 13.24
N PHE A 56 3.67 -7.24 11.99
CA PHE A 56 4.41 -8.01 10.97
C PHE A 56 5.75 -7.32 10.73
N GLN A 57 6.82 -8.10 10.62
CA GLN A 57 8.17 -7.56 10.35
C GLN A 57 8.36 -7.22 8.88
N ASP A 58 7.85 -8.07 7.99
CA ASP A 58 7.99 -7.91 6.54
C ASP A 58 6.63 -7.62 5.89
N LEU A 59 6.52 -6.42 5.31
CA LEU A 59 5.33 -5.93 4.61
C LEU A 59 5.73 -5.48 3.20
N TYR A 60 5.20 -6.17 2.18
CA TYR A 60 5.43 -5.84 0.78
C TYR A 60 4.16 -5.22 0.19
N PHE A 61 4.29 -4.02 -0.38
CA PHE A 61 3.18 -3.31 -1.00
C PHE A 61 2.91 -3.80 -2.42
N TRP A 62 1.62 -3.83 -2.78
CA TRP A 62 1.16 -3.97 -4.16
C TRP A 62 0.61 -2.63 -4.66
N GLY A 63 1.28 -2.00 -5.62
CA GLY A 63 0.83 -0.72 -6.20
C GLY A 63 1.91 0.23 -6.73
N ALA A 64 3.20 -0.13 -6.69
CA ALA A 64 4.30 0.77 -7.05
C ALA A 64 4.22 1.32 -8.49
N GLU A 65 3.78 0.50 -9.45
CA GLU A 65 3.57 0.93 -10.84
C GLU A 65 2.48 1.99 -10.95
N TRP A 66 1.39 1.83 -10.18
CA TRP A 66 0.31 2.80 -10.13
C TRP A 66 0.74 4.11 -9.46
N TRP A 67 1.53 4.07 -8.39
CA TRP A 67 2.08 5.28 -7.78
C TRP A 67 2.93 6.08 -8.76
N LEU A 68 3.76 5.39 -9.55
CA LEU A 68 4.58 6.01 -10.58
C LEU A 68 3.71 6.61 -11.70
N PHE A 69 2.64 5.92 -12.10
CA PHE A 69 1.70 6.43 -13.09
C PHE A 69 0.99 7.71 -12.60
N GLU A 70 0.47 7.74 -11.37
CA GLU A 70 -0.14 8.95 -10.81
C GLU A 70 0.85 10.13 -10.79
N LYS A 71 2.11 9.86 -10.43
CA LYS A 71 3.17 10.87 -10.41
C LYS A 71 3.53 11.39 -11.81
N GLU A 72 3.84 10.51 -12.75
CA GLU A 72 4.43 10.91 -14.04
C GLU A 72 3.37 11.29 -15.10
N VAL A 73 2.18 10.70 -15.04
CA VAL A 73 1.12 10.90 -16.05
C VAL A 73 0.04 11.87 -15.57
N LEU A 74 -0.30 11.83 -14.29
CA LEU A 74 -1.36 12.68 -13.72
C LEU A 74 -0.84 13.87 -12.90
N ASP A 75 0.49 14.00 -12.74
CA ASP A 75 1.14 15.04 -11.93
C ASP A 75 0.67 15.05 -10.46
N GLU A 76 0.34 13.86 -9.93
CA GLU A 76 -0.17 13.64 -8.58
C GLU A 76 0.81 12.77 -7.78
N PRO A 77 1.90 13.36 -7.23
CA PRO A 77 3.01 12.60 -6.64
C PRO A 77 2.71 12.03 -5.24
N PHE A 78 1.51 12.29 -4.69
CA PHE A 78 1.16 11.99 -3.30
C PHE A 78 1.53 10.56 -2.85
N TYR A 79 1.09 9.54 -3.60
CA TYR A 79 1.31 8.15 -3.22
C TYR A 79 2.78 7.75 -3.30
N TRP A 80 3.49 8.20 -4.35
CA TRP A 80 4.91 7.96 -4.53
C TRP A 80 5.74 8.59 -3.41
N ASP A 81 5.53 9.86 -3.11
CA ASP A 81 6.29 10.58 -2.10
C ASP A 81 6.02 10.04 -0.69
N THR A 82 4.76 9.70 -0.41
CA THR A 82 4.36 9.07 0.85
C THR A 82 5.04 7.71 1.02
N ALA A 83 4.99 6.84 0.00
CA ALA A 83 5.62 5.53 0.06
C ALA A 83 7.15 5.65 0.18
N LYS A 84 7.77 6.56 -0.59
CA LYS A 84 9.21 6.80 -0.56
C LYS A 84 9.70 7.18 0.84
N ALA A 85 8.94 7.99 1.58
CA ALA A 85 9.29 8.38 2.94
C ALA A 85 9.37 7.18 3.90
N LEU A 86 8.61 6.10 3.65
CA LEU A 86 8.64 4.89 4.49
C LEU A 86 9.96 4.12 4.38
N PHE A 87 10.65 4.22 3.25
CA PHE A 87 11.91 3.51 2.99
C PHE A 87 13.16 4.34 3.28
N GLN A 88 13.00 5.61 3.69
CA GLN A 88 14.10 6.50 4.03
C GLN A 88 14.50 6.44 5.52
N GLY A 89 13.87 5.55 6.30
CA GLY A 89 14.21 5.29 7.69
C GLY A 89 15.12 4.07 7.86
N GLU A 90 16.21 4.26 8.62
CA GLU A 90 17.24 3.29 9.06
C GLU A 90 18.41 2.99 8.12
N ASP A 91 19.14 4.05 7.72
CA ASP A 91 20.61 4.02 7.61
C ASP A 91 21.20 4.78 8.83
N ASN A 92 21.30 4.13 10.00
CA ASN A 92 22.13 4.55 11.14
C ASN A 92 22.54 3.34 11.98
#